data_AF-A0A831KYW2-F1
#
_entry.id   AF-A0A831KYW2-F1
#
_cell.length_a   1.000
_cell.length_b   1.000
_cell.length_c   1.000
_cell.angle_alpha   90.00
_cell.angle_beta   90.00
_cell.angle_gamma   90.00
#
_symmetry.space_group_name_H-M   'P 1'
#
loop_
_entity.id
_entity.type
_entity.pdbx_description
1 polymer ?
#
loop_
_entity_poly.entity_id
_entity_poly.type
_entity_poly.pdbx_seq_one_letter_code
_entity_poly.pdbx_strand_id
1 'polypeptide(L)'
;MKGQFSRDWSLLKLARNWEPRDIGCDVMERLYARGPPEVREAILTEVEAVGAEDSIRYIGRMPDFMRGPDILESLFLITHIECERRTEGDRQYLIVSPSCGTMFTFRDCTPAIAAAYLKGFIGAVVPDIPVETDDGLLVLILS
;
A
#
# COMPACT_ATOMS: atom_id res chain seq x y z
N MET A 1 -28.43 -4.66 42.74
CA MET A 1 -27.57 -5.02 41.60
C MET A 1 -28.21 -6.14 40.75
N LYS A 2 -29.48 -5.97 40.35
CA LYS A 2 -30.17 -6.87 39.39
C LYS A 2 -30.39 -6.06 38.12
N GLY A 3 -29.86 -6.54 36.99
CA GLY A 3 -29.89 -5.84 35.70
C GLY A 3 -28.52 -5.78 34.99
N GLN A 4 -27.42 -5.97 35.72
CA GLN A 4 -26.07 -5.90 35.17
C GLN A 4 -25.74 -7.11 34.29
N PHE A 5 -26.08 -8.33 34.74
CA PHE A 5 -25.82 -9.56 33.97
C PHE A 5 -26.51 -9.61 32.60
N SER A 6 -27.79 -9.21 32.52
CA SER A 6 -28.51 -9.20 31.24
C SER A 6 -27.93 -8.19 30.26
N ARG A 7 -27.53 -7.00 30.75
CA ARG A 7 -26.89 -5.97 29.93
C ARG A 7 -25.52 -6.42 29.45
N ASP A 8 -24.71 -6.96 30.35
CA ASP A 8 -23.34 -7.40 30.03
C ASP A 8 -23.35 -8.57 29.05
N TRP A 9 -24.33 -9.48 29.17
CA TRP A 9 -24.55 -10.55 28.20
C TRP A 9 -24.95 -10.02 26.82
N SER A 10 -25.86 -9.03 26.75
CA SER A 10 -26.24 -8.38 25.48
C SER A 10 -25.07 -7.65 24.83
N LEU A 11 -24.21 -6.97 25.62
CA LEU A 11 -23.01 -6.30 25.12
C LEU A 11 -21.98 -7.31 24.58
N LEU A 12 -21.79 -8.45 25.25
CA LEU A 12 -20.94 -9.54 24.76
C LEU A 12 -21.45 -10.11 23.43
N LYS A 13 -22.77 -10.28 23.28
CA LYS A 13 -23.37 -10.73 22.03
C LYS A 13 -23.23 -9.69 20.92
N LEU A 14 -23.40 -8.41 21.25
CA LEU A 14 -23.21 -7.32 20.31
C LEU A 14 -21.75 -7.26 19.87
N ALA A 15 -20.79 -7.21 20.80
CA ALA A 15 -19.37 -7.17 20.48
C ALA A 15 -18.90 -8.39 19.65
N ARG A 16 -19.45 -9.58 19.90
CA ARG A 16 -19.11 -10.80 19.14
C ARG A 16 -19.67 -10.79 17.72
N ASN A 17 -20.83 -10.18 17.52
CA ASN A 17 -21.53 -10.17 16.23
C ASN A 17 -21.37 -8.83 15.50
N TRP A 18 -20.72 -7.85 16.12
CA TRP A 18 -20.49 -6.54 15.55
C TRP A 18 -19.32 -6.66 14.57
N GLU A 19 -19.65 -6.65 13.30
CA GLU A 19 -18.69 -6.52 12.21
C GLU A 19 -18.73 -5.05 11.78
N PRO A 20 -17.86 -4.18 12.31
CA PRO A 20 -17.81 -2.80 11.87
C PRO A 20 -17.46 -2.80 10.39
N ARG A 21 -18.39 -2.28 9.59
CA ARG A 21 -18.17 -2.10 8.16
C ARG A 21 -17.22 -0.94 7.94
N ASP A 22 -16.21 -1.15 7.10
CA ASP A 22 -15.35 -0.07 6.65
C ASP A 22 -16.04 0.76 5.55
N ILE A 23 -16.84 1.72 5.99
CA ILE A 23 -17.57 2.63 5.09
C ILE A 23 -16.59 3.50 4.28
N GLY A 24 -15.41 3.80 4.82
CA GLY A 24 -14.40 4.61 4.14
C GLY A 24 -13.90 3.92 2.87
N CYS A 25 -13.55 2.64 2.99
CA CYS A 25 -13.14 1.81 1.87
C CYS A 25 -14.21 1.74 0.77
N ASP A 26 -15.45 1.42 1.15
CA ASP A 26 -16.59 1.36 0.23
C ASP A 26 -16.84 2.68 -0.53
N VAL A 27 -16.70 3.82 0.16
CA VAL A 27 -16.91 5.13 -0.45
C VAL A 27 -15.77 5.42 -1.44
N MET A 28 -14.52 5.18 -1.04
CA MET A 28 -13.36 5.39 -1.89
C MET A 28 -13.41 4.54 -3.17
N GLU A 29 -13.76 3.27 -3.05
CA GLU A 29 -13.95 2.38 -4.21
C GLU A 29 -15.01 2.91 -5.18
N ARG A 30 -16.15 3.36 -4.66
CA ARG A 30 -17.23 3.89 -5.51
C ARG A 30 -16.85 5.19 -6.18
N LEU A 31 -16.16 6.08 -5.46
CA LEU A 31 -15.64 7.33 -6.02
C LEU A 31 -14.59 7.05 -7.10
N TYR A 32 -13.70 6.08 -6.87
CA TYR A 32 -12.70 5.71 -7.86
C TYR A 32 -13.33 5.03 -9.10
N ALA A 33 -14.29 4.13 -8.91
CA ALA A 33 -14.89 3.37 -10.01
C ALA A 33 -15.89 4.19 -10.84
N ARG A 34 -16.63 5.11 -10.22
CA ARG A 34 -17.76 5.82 -10.85
C ARG A 34 -17.61 7.34 -10.87
N GLY A 35 -16.60 7.87 -10.18
CA GLY A 35 -16.34 9.30 -10.14
C GLY A 35 -15.82 9.82 -11.48
N PRO A 36 -15.92 11.13 -11.69
CA PRO A 36 -15.36 11.77 -12.87
C PRO A 36 -13.81 11.67 -12.85
N PRO A 37 -13.13 11.81 -14.00
CA PRO A 37 -11.69 11.64 -14.11
C PRO A 37 -10.88 12.44 -13.08
N GLU A 38 -11.27 13.67 -12.80
CA GLU A 38 -10.58 14.58 -11.88
C GLU A 38 -10.58 14.05 -10.44
N VAL A 39 -11.66 13.38 -10.03
CA VAL A 39 -11.75 12.75 -8.71
C VAL A 39 -10.82 11.55 -8.63
N ARG A 40 -10.74 10.74 -9.70
CA ARG A 40 -9.85 9.58 -9.73
C ARG A 40 -8.39 10.00 -9.67
N GLU A 41 -8.02 11.03 -10.44
CA GLU A 41 -6.68 11.62 -10.43
C GLU A 41 -6.33 12.16 -9.04
N ALA A 42 -7.23 12.94 -8.42
CA ALA A 42 -7.03 13.45 -7.07
C ALA A 42 -6.83 12.32 -6.04
N ILE A 43 -7.62 11.24 -6.13
CA ILE A 43 -7.45 10.06 -5.26
C ILE A 43 -6.05 9.46 -5.44
N LEU A 44 -5.61 9.24 -6.68
CA LEU A 44 -4.29 8.64 -6.94
C LEU A 44 -3.15 9.55 -6.44
N THR A 45 -3.26 10.86 -6.62
CA THR A 45 -2.29 11.82 -6.10
C THR A 45 -2.19 11.80 -4.57
N GLU A 46 -3.32 11.79 -3.87
CA GLU A 46 -3.31 11.72 -2.40
C GLU A 46 -2.79 10.37 -1.90
N VAL A 47 -3.14 9.27 -2.58
CA VAL A 47 -2.62 7.94 -2.24
C VAL A 47 -1.10 7.86 -2.43
N GLU A 48 -0.57 8.47 -3.50
CA GLU A 48 0.87 8.60 -3.72
C GLU A 48 1.54 9.41 -2.60
N ALA A 49 0.96 10.54 -2.21
CA ALA A 49 1.46 11.34 -1.10
C ALA A 49 1.49 10.55 0.23
N VAL A 50 0.44 9.79 0.53
CA VAL A 50 0.39 8.90 1.70
C VAL A 50 1.50 7.85 1.66
N GLY A 51 1.75 7.24 0.49
CA GLY A 51 2.86 6.30 0.30
C GLY A 51 4.23 6.94 0.63
N ALA A 52 4.45 8.18 0.18
CA ALA A 52 5.65 8.92 0.50
C ALA A 52 5.77 9.23 2.00
N GLU A 53 4.68 9.66 2.65
CA GLU A 53 4.66 9.95 4.10
C GLU A 53 4.98 8.71 4.95
N ASP A 54 4.38 7.56 4.63
CA ASP A 54 4.62 6.32 5.35
C ASP A 54 6.06 5.85 5.18
N SER A 55 6.64 6.01 3.99
CA SER A 55 8.03 5.64 3.73
C SER A 55 9.01 6.36 4.66
N ILE A 56 8.78 7.64 4.97
CA ILE A 56 9.65 8.43 5.87
C ILE A 56 9.69 7.79 7.27
N ARG A 57 8.54 7.31 7.74
CA ARG A 57 8.42 6.61 9.03
C ARG A 57 9.17 5.27 9.02
N TYR A 58 9.18 4.59 7.88
CA TYR A 58 9.88 3.32 7.70
C TYR A 58 11.39 3.51 7.59
N ILE A 59 11.86 4.42 6.73
CA ILE A 59 13.28 4.73 6.51
C ILE A 59 13.94 5.17 7.82
N GLY A 60 13.26 5.99 8.63
CA GLY A 60 13.77 6.43 9.93
C GLY A 60 14.02 5.31 10.96
N ARG A 61 13.63 4.07 10.66
CA ARG A 61 13.87 2.88 11.49
C ARG A 61 14.89 1.91 10.87
N MET A 62 15.34 2.15 9.64
CA MET A 62 16.26 1.27 8.95
C MET A 62 17.71 1.54 9.41
N PRO A 63 18.57 0.51 9.44
CA PRO A 63 19.99 0.70 9.72
C PRO A 63 20.67 1.57 8.65
N ASP A 64 21.57 2.47 9.05
CA ASP A 64 22.26 3.41 8.16
C ASP A 64 23.04 2.76 7.00
N PHE A 65 23.41 1.48 7.12
CA PHE A 65 24.13 0.75 6.09
C PHE A 65 23.24 0.20 4.97
N MET A 66 21.92 0.16 5.17
CA MET A 66 21.00 -0.43 4.21
C MET A 66 20.74 0.54 3.05
N ARG A 67 20.90 0.06 1.82
CA ARG A 67 20.66 0.87 0.62
C ARG A 67 19.19 0.84 0.25
N GLY A 68 18.70 1.94 -0.33
CA GLY A 68 17.29 2.10 -0.70
C GLY A 68 16.69 0.94 -1.50
N PRO A 69 17.32 0.44 -2.58
CA PRO A 69 16.81 -0.74 -3.30
C PRO A 69 16.69 -2.00 -2.43
N ASP A 70 17.63 -2.22 -1.50
CA ASP A 70 17.61 -3.37 -0.62
C ASP A 70 16.56 -3.21 0.49
N ILE A 71 16.28 -1.96 0.92
CA ILE A 71 15.13 -1.64 1.80
C ILE A 71 13.81 -2.01 1.09
N LEU A 72 13.65 -1.60 -0.17
CA LEU A 72 12.44 -1.88 -0.96
C LEU A 72 12.21 -3.38 -1.13
N GLU A 73 13.23 -4.12 -1.58
CA GLU A 73 13.15 -5.58 -1.75
C GLU A 73 12.80 -6.28 -0.44
N SER A 74 13.46 -5.89 0.66
CA SER A 74 13.18 -6.45 2.00
C SER A 74 11.74 -6.17 2.45
N LEU A 75 11.25 -4.96 2.20
CA LEU A 75 9.90 -4.54 2.57
C LEU A 75 8.84 -5.31 1.77
N PHE A 76 8.99 -5.39 0.44
CA PHE A 76 8.06 -6.11 -0.42
C PHE A 76 7.96 -7.58 -0.01
N LEU A 77 9.10 -8.21 0.31
CA LEU A 77 9.13 -9.56 0.82
C LEU A 77 8.32 -9.75 2.11
N ILE A 78 8.52 -8.91 3.14
CA ILE A 78 7.82 -9.07 4.43
C ILE A 78 6.34 -8.68 4.36
N THR A 79 5.97 -7.89 3.35
CA THR A 79 4.60 -7.43 3.10
C THR A 79 3.87 -8.28 2.06
N HIS A 80 4.49 -9.35 1.58
CA HIS A 80 3.93 -10.23 0.55
C HIS A 80 3.52 -9.48 -0.74
N ILE A 81 4.26 -8.44 -1.09
CA ILE A 81 4.21 -7.85 -2.44
C ILE A 81 5.19 -8.61 -3.30
N GLU A 82 4.71 -9.17 -4.41
CA GLU A 82 5.55 -9.91 -5.35
C GLU A 82 6.53 -8.95 -6.03
N CYS A 83 7.81 -9.25 -5.89
CA CYS A 83 8.87 -8.56 -6.60
C CYS A 83 9.94 -9.53 -7.11
N GLU A 84 10.51 -9.23 -8.28
CA GLU A 84 11.60 -9.99 -8.89
C GLU A 84 12.75 -9.04 -9.24
N ARG A 85 13.97 -9.42 -8.84
CA ARG A 85 15.18 -8.72 -9.24
C ARG A 85 15.72 -9.35 -10.52
N ARG A 86 15.89 -8.53 -11.57
CA ARG A 86 16.38 -8.97 -12.88
C ARG A 86 17.65 -8.22 -13.26
N THR A 87 18.56 -8.90 -13.95
CA THR A 87 19.74 -8.27 -14.56
C THR A 87 19.71 -8.53 -16.06
N GLU A 88 19.75 -7.47 -16.85
CA GLU A 88 19.84 -7.56 -18.32
C GLU A 88 21.02 -6.71 -18.80
N GLY A 89 22.08 -7.39 -19.26
CA GLY A 89 23.35 -6.72 -19.57
C GLY A 89 23.95 -6.07 -18.32
N ASP A 90 24.25 -4.77 -18.43
CA ASP A 90 24.80 -3.97 -17.32
C ASP A 90 23.72 -3.32 -16.44
N ARG A 91 22.43 -3.53 -16.77
CA ARG A 91 21.32 -2.91 -16.04
C ARG A 91 20.67 -3.86 -15.05
N GLN A 92 20.30 -3.30 -13.91
CA GLN A 92 19.57 -4.00 -12.86
C GLN A 92 18.17 -3.42 -12.70
N TYR A 93 17.19 -4.31 -12.59
CA TYR A 93 15.78 -3.97 -12.45
C TYR A 93 15.20 -4.62 -11.21
N LEU A 94 14.26 -3.92 -10.57
CA LEU A 94 13.32 -4.52 -9.64
C LEU A 94 11.93 -4.42 -10.25
N ILE A 95 11.34 -5.56 -10.57
CA ILE A 95 10.01 -5.67 -11.16
C ILE A 95 9.04 -5.96 -10.02
N VAL A 96 8.02 -5.14 -9.86
CA VAL A 96 7.09 -5.17 -8.72
C VAL A 96 5.67 -5.30 -9.23
N SER A 97 4.96 -6.31 -8.74
CA SER A 97 3.52 -6.46 -8.97
C SER A 97 2.78 -5.45 -8.10
N PRO A 98 1.94 -4.55 -8.67
CA PRO A 98 1.18 -3.60 -7.88
C PRO A 98 0.01 -4.31 -7.21
N SER A 99 0.33 -4.96 -6.09
CA SER A 99 -0.61 -5.51 -5.15
C SER A 99 -0.48 -4.79 -3.82
N CYS A 100 -1.55 -4.82 -3.04
CA CYS A 100 -1.59 -4.16 -1.75
C CYS A 100 -1.02 -5.06 -0.63
N GLY A 101 -0.61 -6.30 -0.96
CA GLY A 101 0.02 -7.23 -0.02
C GLY A 101 -0.65 -7.26 1.35
N THR A 102 0.16 -7.18 2.41
CA THR A 102 -0.27 -6.90 3.78
C THR A 102 0.05 -5.49 4.25
N MET A 103 0.65 -4.64 3.40
CA MET A 103 0.87 -3.21 3.73
C MET A 103 -0.45 -2.47 3.92
N PHE A 104 -1.46 -2.86 3.13
CA PHE A 104 -2.78 -2.29 3.23
C PHE A 104 -3.65 -3.24 4.03
N THR A 105 -4.37 -2.72 5.01
CA THR A 105 -5.50 -3.44 5.64
C THR A 105 -6.71 -3.54 4.71
N PHE A 106 -6.58 -3.04 3.48
CA PHE A 106 -7.63 -2.90 2.48
C PHE A 106 -7.83 -4.22 1.72
N ARG A 107 -9.01 -4.83 1.84
CA ARG A 107 -9.30 -6.14 1.21
C ARG A 107 -9.43 -6.10 -0.31
N ASP A 108 -9.84 -4.97 -0.89
CA ASP A 108 -10.26 -4.87 -2.30
C ASP A 108 -9.56 -3.73 -3.07
N CYS A 109 -8.26 -3.59 -2.84
CA CYS A 109 -7.45 -2.49 -3.34
C CYS A 109 -7.22 -2.66 -4.86
N THR A 110 -7.60 -1.66 -5.66
CA THR A 110 -7.40 -1.74 -7.12
C THR A 110 -5.91 -1.64 -7.48
N PRO A 111 -5.43 -2.30 -8.57
CA PRO A 111 -4.02 -2.22 -8.98
C PRO A 111 -3.52 -0.79 -9.20
N ALA A 112 -4.39 0.12 -9.64
CA ALA A 112 -4.02 1.52 -9.84
C ALA A 112 -3.75 2.27 -8.53
N ILE A 113 -4.58 2.03 -7.49
CA ILE A 113 -4.38 2.59 -6.15
C ILE A 113 -3.11 1.99 -5.53
N ALA A 114 -2.91 0.68 -5.68
CA ALA A 114 -1.70 -0.02 -5.25
C ALA A 114 -0.45 0.63 -5.89
N ALA A 115 -0.48 0.80 -7.21
CA ALA A 115 0.62 1.38 -7.97
C ALA A 115 0.91 2.82 -7.55
N ALA A 116 -0.11 3.64 -7.32
CA ALA A 116 0.07 5.03 -6.88
C ALA A 116 0.77 5.12 -5.51
N TYR A 117 0.31 4.34 -4.54
CA TYR A 117 0.95 4.27 -3.22
C TYR A 117 2.40 3.80 -3.33
N LEU A 118 2.63 2.71 -4.08
CA LEU A 118 3.96 2.15 -4.27
C LEU A 118 4.88 3.17 -4.95
N LYS A 119 4.41 3.93 -5.94
CA LYS A 119 5.20 5.00 -6.57
C LYS A 119 5.66 6.04 -5.56
N GLY A 120 4.76 6.55 -4.72
CA GLY A 120 5.12 7.53 -3.69
C GLY A 120 6.07 6.95 -2.66
N PHE A 121 5.82 5.72 -2.23
CA PHE A 121 6.69 5.01 -1.29
C PHE A 121 8.09 4.80 -1.87
N ILE A 122 8.19 4.26 -3.09
CA ILE A 122 9.43 4.00 -3.81
C ILE A 122 10.22 5.29 -4.02
N GLY A 123 9.57 6.34 -4.52
CA GLY A 123 10.22 7.61 -4.82
C GLY A 123 10.80 8.31 -3.58
N ALA A 124 10.22 8.06 -2.41
CA ALA A 124 10.74 8.60 -1.16
C ALA A 124 11.85 7.72 -0.54
N VAL A 125 11.86 6.41 -0.77
CA VAL A 125 12.97 5.52 -0.36
C VAL A 125 14.19 5.66 -1.26
N VAL A 126 13.97 5.77 -2.57
CA VAL A 126 15.02 5.96 -3.57
C VAL A 126 14.65 7.18 -4.43
N PRO A 127 15.07 8.38 -4.01
CA PRO A 127 14.83 9.59 -4.79
C PRO A 127 15.35 9.44 -6.22
N ASP A 128 14.58 9.97 -7.16
CA ASP A 128 14.88 10.00 -8.59
C ASP A 128 15.06 8.63 -9.26
N ILE A 129 14.64 7.53 -8.61
CA ILE A 129 14.63 6.23 -9.25
C ILE A 129 13.66 6.24 -10.43
N PRO A 130 14.09 5.88 -11.65
CA PRO A 130 13.17 5.75 -12.76
C PRO A 130 12.19 4.62 -12.48
N VAL A 131 10.89 4.93 -12.51
CA VAL A 131 9.80 3.97 -12.37
C VAL A 131 8.97 3.97 -13.65
N GLU A 132 9.01 2.86 -14.36
CA GLU A 132 8.19 2.63 -15.55
C GLU A 132 7.01 1.72 -15.20
N THR A 133 5.98 1.73 -16.05
CA THR A 133 4.87 0.78 -15.97
C THR A 133 4.86 -0.07 -17.23
N ASP A 134 5.06 -1.38 -17.09
CA ASP A 134 5.09 -2.35 -18.19
C ASP A 134 4.21 -3.55 -17.86
N ASP A 135 3.28 -3.89 -18.75
CA ASP A 135 2.24 -4.91 -18.56
C ASP A 135 1.53 -4.85 -17.19
N GLY A 136 1.32 -3.64 -16.68
CA GLY A 136 0.71 -3.41 -15.36
C GLY A 136 1.63 -3.70 -14.17
N LEU A 137 2.92 -3.98 -14.38
CA LEU A 137 3.96 -4.08 -13.36
C LEU A 137 4.67 -2.73 -13.22
N LEU A 138 5.22 -2.46 -12.03
CA LEU A 138 6.15 -1.36 -11.82
C LEU A 138 7.58 -1.86 -12.06
N VAL A 139 8.33 -1.18 -12.92
CA VAL A 139 9.72 -1.53 -13.24
C VAL A 139 10.63 -0.42 -12.74
N LEU A 140 11.43 -0.71 -11.73
CA LEU A 140 12.39 0.21 -11.15
C LEU A 140 13.77 -0.05 -11.75
N ILE A 141 14.42 0.98 -12.27
CA ILE A 141 15.77 0.89 -12.83
C ILE A 141 16.78 1.21 -11.73
N LEU A 142 17.52 0.20 -11.25
CA LEU A 142 18.42 0.32 -10.10
C LEU A 142 19.80 0.90 -10.47
N SER A 143 20.28 0.58 -11.67
CA SER A 143 21.56 1.02 -12.26
C SER A 143 21.62 0.66 -13.74
#